data_AF-A0A518G1R9-F1
#
_entry.id   AF-A0A518G1R9-F1
#
_cell.length_a   1.000
_cell.length_b   1.000
_cell.length_c   1.000
_cell.angle_alpha   90.00
_cell.angle_beta   90.00
_cell.angle_gamma   90.00
#
_symmetry.space_group_name_H-M   'P 1'
#
loop_
_entity.id
_entity.type
_entity.pdbx_description
1 polymer ?
#
loop_
_entity_poly.entity_id
_entity_poly.type
_entity_poly.pdbx_seq_one_letter_code
_entity_poly.pdbx_strand_id
1 'polypeptide(L)'
;MFRNILAVYVVVVSLSTSASAGVMSADHATFGIASLTRDTVQGLDFLDLTLSVNRSFNNVSSQFGTGGDFEGFRYATEVEVINLINNYGFTPGAVVGQNITGWALSGGLGGLTNLLGVTNLDGLPELKQTIGITGTSVHISSHKYVELVFYSGLISTVYNEPALYRPDGYFSPNYGSFLVQSSSVVPEPGSITTFAGLLGIGLIVRRRRQRLSDR
;
A
#
# COMPACT_ATOMS: atom_id res chain seq x y z
N MET A 1 43.33 -5.65 -44.02
CA MET A 1 42.96 -4.47 -43.19
C MET A 1 41.46 -4.56 -42.88
N PHE A 2 41.11 -5.18 -41.75
CA PHE A 2 39.72 -5.35 -41.31
C PHE A 2 39.26 -4.10 -40.56
N ARG A 3 38.19 -3.45 -41.05
CA ARG A 3 37.58 -2.26 -40.43
C ARG A 3 36.57 -2.72 -39.39
N ASN A 4 36.88 -2.42 -38.13
CA ASN A 4 36.02 -2.63 -36.96
C ASN A 4 34.71 -1.84 -37.12
N ILE A 5 33.57 -2.53 -37.26
CA ILE A 5 32.24 -1.95 -37.09
C ILE A 5 31.81 -2.30 -35.66
N LEU A 6 31.99 -1.36 -34.72
CA LEU A 6 31.41 -1.46 -33.39
C LEU A 6 29.97 -0.94 -33.45
N ALA A 7 29.01 -1.84 -33.59
CA ALA A 7 27.61 -1.55 -33.38
C ALA A 7 27.34 -1.57 -31.86
N VAL A 8 27.19 -0.38 -31.25
CA VAL A 8 26.76 -0.26 -29.86
C VAL A 8 25.25 -0.49 -29.82
N TYR A 9 24.84 -1.69 -29.40
CA TYR A 9 23.45 -1.96 -29.01
C TYR A 9 23.25 -1.39 -27.60
N VAL A 10 22.52 -0.29 -27.50
CA VAL A 10 21.95 0.15 -26.21
C VAL A 10 20.74 -0.73 -25.95
N VAL A 11 20.95 -1.82 -25.21
CA VAL A 11 19.85 -2.62 -24.65
C VAL A 11 19.34 -1.87 -23.42
N VAL A 12 18.23 -1.16 -23.57
CA VAL A 12 17.46 -0.66 -22.43
C VAL A 12 16.79 -1.89 -21.83
N VAL A 13 17.41 -2.48 -20.81
CA VAL A 13 16.75 -3.48 -19.96
C VAL A 13 15.74 -2.71 -19.12
N SER A 14 14.51 -2.59 -19.62
CA SER A 14 13.37 -2.26 -18.78
C SER A 14 13.15 -3.47 -17.87
N LEU A 15 13.78 -3.46 -16.69
CA LEU A 15 13.37 -4.34 -15.61
C LEU A 15 11.93 -3.96 -15.30
N SER A 16 11.00 -4.79 -15.75
CA SER A 16 9.61 -4.76 -15.33
C SER A 16 9.59 -5.11 -13.85
N THR A 17 9.81 -4.13 -12.98
CA THR A 17 9.45 -4.29 -11.58
C THR A 17 7.93 -4.45 -11.58
N SER A 18 7.44 -5.61 -11.14
CA SER A 18 6.04 -5.83 -10.82
C SER A 18 5.66 -4.97 -9.59
N ALA A 19 5.79 -3.65 -9.70
CA ALA A 19 5.17 -2.74 -8.76
C ALA A 19 3.68 -2.77 -9.10
N SER A 20 2.84 -3.21 -8.15
CA SER A 20 1.42 -2.90 -8.27
C SER A 20 1.31 -1.38 -8.22
N ALA A 21 1.12 -0.74 -9.36
CA ALA A 21 1.04 0.72 -9.48
C ALA A 21 -0.14 1.32 -8.69
N GLY A 22 -1.01 0.47 -8.13
CA GLY A 22 -2.17 0.85 -7.35
C GLY A 22 -1.88 1.18 -5.88
N VAL A 23 -0.89 0.54 -5.24
CA VAL A 23 -0.71 0.66 -3.78
C VAL A 23 0.76 0.87 -3.40
N MET A 24 1.04 1.90 -2.61
CA MET A 24 2.39 2.27 -2.21
C MET A 24 2.45 2.91 -0.82
N SER A 25 3.65 3.02 -0.24
CA SER A 25 3.86 3.82 0.97
C SER A 25 3.88 5.32 0.66
N ALA A 26 3.39 6.14 1.57
CA ALA A 26 3.41 7.60 1.49
C ALA A 26 3.62 8.23 2.87
N ASP A 27 4.02 9.51 2.88
CA ASP A 27 4.28 10.28 4.08
C ASP A 27 3.04 11.07 4.50
N HIS A 28 2.81 11.18 5.81
CA HIS A 28 1.84 12.10 6.39
C HIS A 28 2.57 13.29 7.03
N ALA A 29 2.04 14.50 6.86
CA ALA A 29 2.65 15.70 7.46
C ALA A 29 2.80 15.60 8.98
N THR A 30 1.81 15.02 9.67
CA THR A 30 1.81 14.88 11.14
C THR A 30 2.47 13.59 11.63
N PHE A 31 2.26 12.47 10.94
CA PHE A 31 2.72 11.15 11.41
C PHE A 31 4.07 10.75 10.85
N GLY A 32 4.61 11.51 9.89
CA GLY A 32 5.95 11.35 9.37
C GLY A 32 6.05 10.37 8.21
N ILE A 33 7.27 9.90 8.00
CA ILE A 33 7.66 9.09 6.84
C ILE A 33 6.96 7.73 6.86
N ALA A 34 6.50 7.28 5.70
CA ALA A 34 5.90 5.96 5.50
C ALA A 34 4.73 5.62 6.44
N SER A 35 4.04 6.65 6.93
CA SER A 35 2.90 6.50 7.86
C SER A 35 1.57 6.26 7.15
N LEU A 36 1.55 6.27 5.82
CA LEU A 36 0.38 6.02 4.99
C LEU A 36 0.63 4.87 4.00
N THR A 37 -0.41 4.08 3.76
CA THR A 37 -0.56 3.23 2.58
C THR A 37 -1.51 3.91 1.61
N ARG A 38 -0.97 4.43 0.50
CA ARG A 38 -1.73 5.10 -0.55
C ARG A 38 -2.25 4.09 -1.56
N ASP A 39 -3.57 4.08 -1.74
CA ASP A 39 -4.26 3.40 -2.84
C ASP A 39 -4.64 4.43 -3.92
N THR A 40 -3.87 4.46 -5.01
CA THR A 40 -4.07 5.37 -6.14
C THR A 40 -5.29 5.02 -6.99
N VAL A 41 -5.82 3.81 -6.87
CA VAL A 41 -7.03 3.37 -7.59
C VAL A 41 -8.27 3.90 -6.88
N GLN A 42 -8.31 3.83 -5.55
CA GLN A 42 -9.40 4.40 -4.75
C GLN A 42 -9.24 5.90 -4.47
N GLY A 43 -8.03 6.44 -4.58
CA GLY A 43 -7.72 7.81 -4.16
C GLY A 43 -7.80 7.97 -2.64
N LEU A 44 -7.40 6.94 -1.89
CA LEU A 44 -7.44 6.90 -0.43
C LEU A 44 -6.04 6.66 0.15
N ASP A 45 -5.72 7.38 1.21
CA ASP A 45 -4.55 7.14 2.04
C ASP A 45 -4.99 6.47 3.35
N PHE A 46 -4.56 5.24 3.57
CA PHE A 46 -4.79 4.48 4.79
C PHE A 46 -3.68 4.78 5.80
N LEU A 47 -4.03 5.15 7.03
CA LEU A 47 -3.07 5.34 8.11
C LEU A 47 -2.46 3.99 8.52
N ASP A 48 -1.16 3.96 8.82
CA ASP A 48 -0.51 2.81 9.45
C ASP A 48 -1.23 2.45 10.76
N LEU A 49 -1.65 1.19 10.88
CA LEU A 49 -2.48 0.73 11.99
C LEU A 49 -1.74 0.82 13.33
N THR A 50 -0.41 0.74 13.34
CA THR A 50 0.41 0.87 14.54
C THR A 50 0.26 2.24 15.22
N LEU A 51 -0.20 3.26 14.49
CA LEU A 51 -0.44 4.60 15.02
C LEU A 51 -1.76 4.72 15.80
N SER A 52 -2.61 3.69 15.74
CA SER A 52 -3.93 3.67 16.39
C SER A 52 -4.13 2.45 17.30
N VAL A 53 -3.08 1.68 17.57
CA VAL A 53 -3.15 0.54 18.51
C VAL A 53 -3.46 0.99 19.93
N ASN A 54 -3.98 0.06 20.74
CA ASN A 54 -4.32 0.30 22.14
C ASN A 54 -5.33 1.45 22.33
N ARG A 55 -6.15 1.72 21.30
CA ARG A 55 -7.26 2.68 21.34
C ARG A 55 -8.54 1.98 20.92
N SER A 56 -9.65 2.39 21.54
CA SER A 56 -10.97 1.85 21.21
C SER A 56 -11.60 2.60 20.04
N PHE A 57 -12.60 1.98 19.41
CA PHE A 57 -13.37 2.64 18.35
C PHE A 57 -13.97 3.98 18.81
N ASN A 58 -14.52 4.00 20.02
CA ASN A 58 -15.06 5.23 20.62
C ASN A 58 -13.98 6.29 20.85
N ASN A 59 -12.79 5.91 21.32
CA ASN A 59 -11.69 6.86 21.49
C ASN A 59 -11.28 7.45 20.14
N VAL A 60 -10.96 6.61 19.15
CA VAL A 60 -10.51 7.06 17.83
C VAL A 60 -11.57 7.93 17.15
N SER A 61 -12.85 7.55 17.21
CA SER A 61 -13.95 8.34 16.66
C SER A 61 -14.04 9.75 17.23
N SER A 62 -13.68 9.93 18.51
CA SER A 62 -13.66 11.23 19.17
C SER A 62 -12.51 12.14 18.71
N GLN A 63 -11.54 11.63 17.96
CA GLN A 63 -10.31 12.33 17.58
C GLN A 63 -10.30 12.82 16.12
N PHE A 64 -11.39 12.70 15.38
CA PHE A 64 -11.46 13.17 13.98
C PHE A 64 -11.68 14.68 13.85
N GLY A 65 -12.13 15.35 14.92
CA GLY A 65 -12.36 16.79 14.93
C GLY A 65 -11.07 17.61 14.96
N THR A 66 -11.20 18.92 14.79
CA THR A 66 -10.06 19.85 14.82
C THR A 66 -9.26 19.75 16.12
N GLY A 67 -7.94 19.60 15.98
CA GLY A 67 -7.01 19.41 17.10
C GLY A 67 -7.00 18.01 17.71
N GLY A 68 -7.78 17.06 17.16
CA GLY A 68 -7.73 15.66 17.54
C GLY A 68 -6.57 14.92 16.88
N ASP A 69 -6.15 13.81 17.48
CA ASP A 69 -5.00 13.02 16.99
C ASP A 69 -5.18 12.54 15.54
N PHE A 70 -6.43 12.32 15.10
CA PHE A 70 -6.76 11.80 13.77
C PHE A 70 -7.58 12.82 12.97
N GLU A 71 -7.34 14.12 13.18
CA GLU A 71 -7.98 15.18 12.41
C GLU A 71 -7.86 14.94 10.90
N GLY A 72 -8.98 15.05 10.18
CA GLY A 72 -9.05 14.85 8.73
C GLY A 72 -9.20 13.40 8.28
N PHE A 73 -9.04 12.43 9.19
CA PHE A 73 -9.34 11.03 8.93
C PHE A 73 -10.81 10.71 9.23
N ARG A 74 -11.23 9.57 8.68
CA ARG A 74 -12.43 8.83 9.08
C ARG A 74 -12.10 7.35 9.13
N TYR A 75 -12.99 6.55 9.68
CA TYR A 75 -12.93 5.12 9.49
C TYR A 75 -13.09 4.73 8.01
N ALA A 76 -12.29 3.77 7.57
CA ALA A 76 -12.51 3.04 6.33
C ALA A 76 -13.64 2.03 6.54
N THR A 77 -14.50 1.90 5.55
CA THR A 77 -15.47 0.81 5.50
C THR A 77 -14.76 -0.51 5.19
N GLU A 78 -15.37 -1.62 5.58
CA GLU A 78 -14.94 -2.97 5.18
C GLU A 78 -14.71 -3.10 3.67
N VAL A 79 -15.60 -2.51 2.86
CA VAL A 79 -15.51 -2.55 1.39
C VAL A 79 -14.25 -1.82 0.89
N GLU A 80 -13.91 -0.68 1.48
CA GLU A 80 -12.69 0.07 1.13
C GLU A 80 -11.41 -0.71 1.49
N VAL A 81 -11.40 -1.40 2.63
CA VAL A 81 -10.29 -2.27 3.03
C VAL A 81 -10.16 -3.47 2.09
N ILE A 82 -11.27 -4.12 1.72
CA ILE A 82 -11.29 -5.21 0.73
C ILE A 82 -10.77 -4.72 -0.63
N ASN A 83 -11.19 -3.53 -1.06
CA ASN A 83 -10.73 -2.94 -2.31
C ASN A 83 -9.23 -2.62 -2.27
N LEU A 84 -8.69 -2.17 -1.12
CA LEU A 84 -7.25 -1.97 -0.97
C LEU A 84 -6.50 -3.29 -1.19
N ILE A 85 -6.98 -4.37 -0.58
CA ILE A 85 -6.39 -5.72 -0.73
C ILE A 85 -6.48 -6.17 -2.21
N ASN A 86 -7.63 -5.96 -2.86
CA ASN A 86 -7.82 -6.22 -4.30
C ASN A 86 -6.82 -5.44 -5.17
N ASN A 87 -6.68 -4.14 -4.92
CA ASN A 87 -5.82 -3.24 -5.69
C ASN A 87 -4.34 -3.51 -5.45
N TYR A 88 -3.99 -4.04 -4.28
CA TYR A 88 -2.65 -4.55 -4.02
C TYR A 88 -2.34 -5.82 -4.85
N GLY A 89 -3.36 -6.47 -5.38
CA GLY A 89 -3.24 -7.66 -6.25
C GLY A 89 -3.77 -8.95 -5.62
N PHE A 90 -4.54 -8.85 -4.52
CA PHE A 90 -5.12 -10.00 -3.84
C PHE A 90 -6.62 -9.95 -3.90
N THR A 91 -7.27 -10.86 -4.63
CA THR A 91 -8.73 -10.99 -4.58
C THR A 91 -9.16 -11.84 -3.39
N PRO A 92 -9.86 -11.32 -2.36
CA PRO A 92 -10.33 -12.12 -1.23
C PRO A 92 -11.37 -13.20 -1.59
N GLY A 93 -11.77 -13.30 -2.86
CA GLY A 93 -12.80 -14.22 -3.35
C GLY A 93 -12.42 -15.70 -3.40
N ALA A 94 -11.19 -16.09 -3.07
CA ALA A 94 -10.82 -17.50 -3.04
C ALA A 94 -11.09 -18.16 -1.68
N VAL A 95 -10.97 -17.43 -0.56
CA VAL A 95 -10.85 -18.08 0.75
C VAL A 95 -11.24 -17.12 1.89
N VAL A 96 -12.53 -17.07 2.21
CA VAL A 96 -13.03 -16.65 3.53
C VAL A 96 -12.97 -17.90 4.41
N GLY A 97 -12.19 -17.88 5.48
CA GLY A 97 -12.12 -18.98 6.46
C GLY A 97 -11.23 -20.19 6.11
N GLN A 98 -10.32 -20.11 5.12
CA GLN A 98 -9.29 -21.16 4.93
C GLN A 98 -7.86 -20.62 4.86
N ASN A 99 -6.91 -21.51 5.10
CA ASN A 99 -5.49 -21.24 4.93
C ASN A 99 -5.17 -21.23 3.43
N ILE A 100 -4.79 -20.08 2.85
CA ILE A 100 -4.26 -20.08 1.48
C ILE A 100 -2.82 -20.59 1.55
N THR A 101 -2.60 -21.87 1.26
CA THR A 101 -1.26 -22.47 1.16
C THR A 101 -0.71 -22.31 -0.26
N GLY A 102 0.35 -21.51 -0.44
CA GLY A 102 0.95 -21.31 -1.75
C GLY A 102 2.10 -20.30 -1.80
N TRP A 103 3.29 -20.76 -2.20
CA TRP A 103 4.53 -19.97 -2.27
C TRP A 103 4.49 -18.78 -3.24
N ALA A 104 3.58 -18.79 -4.23
CA ALA A 104 3.45 -17.69 -5.20
C ALA A 104 2.63 -16.49 -4.68
N LEU A 105 1.85 -16.67 -3.60
CA LEU A 105 1.00 -15.64 -2.99
C LEU A 105 1.59 -15.07 -1.70
N SER A 106 2.52 -15.80 -1.08
CA SER A 106 3.06 -15.46 0.23
C SER A 106 3.93 -14.18 0.21
N GLY A 107 4.69 -13.93 -0.85
CA GLY A 107 5.53 -12.72 -0.93
C GLY A 107 4.74 -11.41 -0.94
N GLY A 108 3.55 -11.36 -1.53
CA GLY A 108 2.82 -10.10 -1.71
C GLY A 108 2.05 -9.66 -0.46
N LEU A 109 1.35 -10.55 0.26
CA LEU A 109 0.62 -10.17 1.48
C LEU A 109 1.57 -9.78 2.62
N GLY A 110 2.77 -10.36 2.65
CA GLY A 110 3.86 -9.87 3.51
C GLY A 110 4.23 -8.41 3.23
N GLY A 111 4.18 -7.98 1.96
CA GLY A 111 4.37 -6.58 1.59
C GLY A 111 3.23 -5.68 2.08
N LEU A 112 1.98 -6.08 1.87
CA LEU A 112 0.82 -5.30 2.31
C LEU A 112 0.75 -5.17 3.84
N THR A 113 1.02 -6.24 4.58
CA THR A 113 1.11 -6.20 6.06
C THR A 113 2.23 -5.30 6.56
N ASN A 114 3.35 -5.21 5.85
CA ASN A 114 4.40 -4.24 6.19
C ASN A 114 3.98 -2.79 5.88
N LEU A 115 3.22 -2.55 4.81
CA LEU A 115 2.73 -1.21 4.46
C LEU A 115 1.67 -0.71 5.44
N LEU A 116 0.74 -1.58 5.82
CA LEU A 116 -0.35 -1.26 6.75
C LEU A 116 0.10 -1.25 8.22
N GLY A 117 1.29 -1.76 8.51
CA GLY A 117 1.80 -1.93 9.86
C GLY A 117 1.37 -3.25 10.49
N VAL A 118 2.31 -3.90 11.17
CA VAL A 118 2.07 -5.16 11.90
C VAL A 118 1.61 -4.83 13.32
N THR A 119 0.36 -5.15 13.64
CA THR A 119 -0.23 -4.85 14.96
C THR A 119 -0.10 -6.02 15.94
N ASN A 120 0.01 -7.25 15.46
CA ASN A 120 0.26 -8.41 16.32
C ASN A 120 1.54 -9.14 15.91
N LEU A 121 2.41 -9.29 16.91
CA LEU A 121 3.59 -10.13 16.91
C LEU A 121 3.35 -11.12 18.06
N ASP A 122 2.69 -12.26 17.82
CA ASP A 122 2.37 -13.28 18.84
C ASP A 122 3.64 -14.00 19.40
N GLY A 123 4.75 -13.29 19.55
CA GLY A 123 6.06 -13.81 19.98
C GLY A 123 6.74 -14.71 18.96
N LEU A 124 6.09 -14.97 17.82
CA LEU A 124 6.61 -15.81 16.75
C LEU A 124 7.22 -14.92 15.65
N PRO A 125 8.55 -14.96 15.44
CA PRO A 125 9.24 -14.08 14.48
C PRO A 125 8.73 -14.19 13.04
N GLU A 126 8.09 -15.31 12.74
CA GLU A 126 7.63 -15.72 11.42
C GLU A 126 6.17 -15.35 11.14
N LEU A 127 5.41 -14.95 12.17
CA LEU A 127 4.03 -14.49 12.05
C LEU A 127 3.98 -12.96 12.06
N LYS A 128 3.48 -12.39 10.98
CA LYS A 128 3.11 -10.97 10.90
C LYS A 128 1.61 -10.88 10.74
N GLN A 129 0.97 -10.14 11.63
CA GLN A 129 -0.47 -9.91 11.59
C GLN A 129 -0.77 -8.42 11.61
N THR A 130 -1.64 -8.01 10.69
CA THR A 130 -2.25 -6.69 10.66
C THR A 130 -3.73 -6.87 10.98
N ILE A 131 -4.17 -6.39 12.13
CA ILE A 131 -5.54 -6.50 12.60
C ILE A 131 -6.08 -5.10 12.86
N GLY A 132 -7.15 -4.73 12.15
CA GLY A 132 -7.74 -3.40 12.26
C GLY A 132 -9.25 -3.39 12.29
N ILE A 133 -9.82 -2.52 13.13
CA ILE A 133 -11.25 -2.25 13.19
C ILE A 133 -11.64 -1.32 12.04
N THR A 134 -12.76 -1.60 11.38
CA THR A 134 -13.35 -0.80 10.29
C THR A 134 -14.51 0.05 10.79
N GLY A 135 -15.00 0.98 9.98
CA GLY A 135 -16.22 1.75 10.23
C GLY A 135 -17.52 1.02 9.90
N THR A 136 -17.47 -0.23 9.45
CA THR A 136 -18.69 -1.00 9.14
C THR A 136 -19.28 -1.60 10.42
N SER A 137 -20.43 -1.10 10.87
CA SER A 137 -21.13 -1.64 12.03
C SER A 137 -21.81 -2.99 11.71
N VAL A 138 -21.82 -3.92 12.68
CA VAL A 138 -22.54 -5.21 12.58
C VAL A 138 -23.78 -5.21 13.48
N HIS A 139 -23.61 -4.71 14.69
CA HIS A 139 -24.67 -4.54 15.69
C HIS A 139 -24.55 -3.15 16.33
N ILE A 140 -25.48 -2.83 17.23
CA ILE A 140 -25.36 -1.66 18.09
C ILE A 140 -24.08 -1.81 18.91
N SER A 141 -23.23 -0.79 18.89
CA SER A 141 -21.97 -0.73 19.64
C SER A 141 -20.94 -1.80 19.26
N SER A 142 -20.95 -2.27 18.00
CA SER A 142 -19.87 -3.09 17.48
C SER A 142 -19.58 -2.87 15.99
N HIS A 143 -18.31 -3.02 15.64
CA HIS A 143 -17.80 -2.82 14.30
C HIS A 143 -16.99 -4.03 13.81
N LYS A 144 -17.01 -4.26 12.50
CA LYS A 144 -16.20 -5.31 11.86
C LYS A 144 -14.71 -5.01 12.00
N TYR A 145 -13.91 -6.07 12.04
CA TYR A 145 -12.47 -5.96 11.88
C TYR A 145 -12.00 -6.82 10.70
N VAL A 146 -10.88 -6.43 10.11
CA VAL A 146 -10.17 -7.21 9.09
C VAL A 146 -8.84 -7.64 9.67
N GLU A 147 -8.50 -8.91 9.46
CA GLU A 147 -7.23 -9.49 9.87
C GLU A 147 -6.51 -10.03 8.63
N LEU A 148 -5.27 -9.57 8.45
CA LEU A 148 -4.33 -10.08 7.46
C LEU A 148 -3.24 -10.84 8.19
N VAL A 149 -3.18 -12.15 7.98
CA VAL A 149 -2.13 -13.01 8.55
C VAL A 149 -1.12 -13.36 7.48
N PHE A 150 0.16 -13.21 7.78
CA PHE A 150 1.27 -13.70 6.98
C PHE A 150 2.18 -14.59 7.83
N TYR A 151 2.38 -15.83 7.39
CA TYR A 151 3.32 -16.78 7.99
C TYR A 151 4.41 -17.18 7.00
N SER A 152 5.67 -16.87 7.32
CA SER A 152 6.94 -17.23 6.66
C SER A 152 6.85 -18.01 5.33
N GLY A 153 6.23 -17.41 4.32
CA GLY A 153 6.22 -17.93 2.95
C GLY A 153 5.18 -19.01 2.62
N LEU A 154 4.35 -19.44 3.57
CA LEU A 154 3.53 -20.65 3.42
C LEU A 154 2.02 -20.43 3.53
N ILE A 155 1.55 -19.52 4.38
CA ILE A 155 0.12 -19.30 4.60
C ILE A 155 -0.16 -17.81 4.67
N SER A 156 -1.16 -17.37 3.91
CA SER A 156 -1.77 -16.08 4.14
C SER A 156 -3.28 -16.21 4.20
N THR A 157 -3.90 -15.52 5.16
CA THR A 157 -5.35 -15.58 5.36
C THR A 157 -5.87 -14.17 5.57
N VAL A 158 -6.93 -13.81 4.83
CA VAL A 158 -7.74 -12.64 5.11
C VAL A 158 -9.00 -13.13 5.79
N TYR A 159 -9.16 -12.82 7.07
CA TYR A 159 -10.40 -13.14 7.76
C TYR A 159 -11.40 -12.01 7.57
N ASN A 160 -12.50 -12.32 6.90
CA ASN A 160 -13.66 -11.46 6.78
C ASN A 160 -14.96 -12.26 6.92
N GLU A 161 -15.12 -12.93 8.08
CA GLU A 161 -16.35 -13.66 8.38
C GLU A 161 -17.41 -12.69 8.93
N PRO A 162 -18.71 -12.89 8.64
CA PRO A 162 -19.79 -12.07 9.19
C PRO A 162 -19.86 -12.07 10.73
N ALA A 163 -19.15 -12.99 11.40
CA ALA A 163 -19.06 -13.08 12.86
C ALA A 163 -17.88 -12.32 13.50
N LEU A 164 -17.02 -11.65 12.71
CA LEU A 164 -15.86 -10.94 13.24
C LEU A 164 -16.20 -9.47 13.54
N TYR A 165 -16.55 -9.21 14.79
CA TYR A 165 -16.80 -7.85 15.29
C TYR A 165 -16.11 -7.62 16.63
N ARG A 166 -15.88 -6.34 16.94
CA ARG A 166 -15.39 -5.89 18.25
C ARG A 166 -16.35 -4.85 18.84
N PRO A 167 -16.64 -4.92 20.16
CA PRO A 167 -17.37 -3.86 20.84
C PRO A 167 -16.65 -2.51 20.73
N ASP A 168 -17.38 -1.40 20.66
CA ASP A 168 -16.79 -0.08 20.40
C ASP A 168 -15.85 0.42 21.52
N GLY A 169 -15.99 -0.14 22.72
CA GLY A 169 -15.12 0.12 23.86
C GLY A 169 -13.91 -0.81 23.95
N TYR A 170 -13.81 -1.84 23.11
CA TYR A 170 -12.68 -2.77 23.10
C TYR A 170 -11.41 -2.06 22.60
N PHE A 171 -10.30 -2.26 23.30
CA PHE A 171 -8.98 -1.81 22.91
C PHE A 171 -7.96 -2.89 23.26
N SER A 172 -6.92 -3.00 22.44
CA SER A 172 -5.85 -3.97 22.63
C SER A 172 -4.62 -3.48 21.87
N PRO A 173 -3.39 -3.76 22.35
CA PRO A 173 -2.19 -3.47 21.59
C PRO A 173 -2.15 -4.20 20.24
N ASN A 174 -2.92 -5.29 20.08
CA ASN A 174 -2.93 -6.10 18.87
C ASN A 174 -3.87 -5.57 17.77
N TYR A 175 -4.66 -4.53 18.07
CA TYR A 175 -5.71 -4.02 17.19
C TYR A 175 -5.50 -2.53 16.92
N GLY A 176 -5.32 -2.19 15.64
CA GLY A 176 -5.40 -0.81 15.17
C GLY A 176 -6.80 -0.47 14.64
N SER A 177 -6.89 0.67 13.98
CA SER A 177 -8.07 1.14 13.26
C SER A 177 -7.73 1.41 11.80
N PHE A 178 -8.53 0.90 10.87
CA PHE A 178 -8.43 1.29 9.47
C PHE A 178 -8.98 2.70 9.31
N LEU A 179 -8.08 3.67 9.28
CA LEU A 179 -8.39 5.08 9.10
C LEU A 179 -7.97 5.53 7.70
N VAL A 180 -8.82 6.30 7.04
CA VAL A 180 -8.56 6.82 5.69
C VAL A 180 -8.84 8.30 5.61
N GLN A 181 -8.10 8.93 4.69
CA GLN A 181 -8.41 10.25 4.16
C GLN A 181 -8.27 10.23 2.63
N SER A 182 -8.76 11.26 1.95
CA SER A 182 -8.55 11.41 0.51
C SER A 182 -7.08 11.66 0.22
N SER A 183 -6.52 10.92 -0.74
CA SER A 183 -5.16 11.16 -1.20
C SER A 183 -5.08 12.53 -1.86
N SER A 184 -4.14 13.37 -1.42
CA SER A 184 -3.77 14.54 -2.21
C SER A 184 -3.06 14.06 -3.47
N VAL A 185 -3.69 14.19 -4.64
CA VAL A 185 -3.02 13.98 -5.94
C VAL A 185 -1.90 14.99 -6.08
N VAL A 186 -0.69 14.63 -5.63
CA VAL A 186 0.53 15.33 -6.01
C VAL A 186 0.86 14.85 -7.43
N PRO A 187 0.88 15.72 -8.45
CA PRO A 187 1.31 15.33 -9.79
C PRO A 187 2.71 14.74 -9.69
N GLU A 188 2.89 13.51 -10.13
CA GLU A 188 4.22 12.88 -10.11
C GLU A 188 5.22 13.75 -10.88
N PRO A 189 6.31 14.22 -10.25
CA PRO A 189 7.38 14.93 -10.95
C PRO A 189 8.23 13.91 -11.72
N GLY A 190 7.65 13.28 -12.75
CA GLY A 190 8.34 12.23 -13.52
C GLY A 190 8.03 12.24 -15.02
N SER A 191 6.81 12.61 -15.42
CA SER A 191 6.45 12.50 -16.84
C SER A 191 7.07 13.62 -17.69
N ILE A 192 7.23 14.84 -17.16
CA ILE A 192 7.70 15.98 -17.98
C ILE A 192 9.22 15.92 -18.23
N THR A 193 10.01 15.46 -17.26
CA THR A 193 11.48 15.36 -17.38
C THR A 193 11.92 14.23 -18.31
N THR A 194 11.18 13.11 -18.35
CA THR A 194 11.53 11.96 -19.19
C THR A 194 11.30 12.24 -20.69
N PHE A 195 10.25 13.01 -21.04
CA PHE A 195 10.04 13.46 -22.42
C PHE A 195 11.04 14.55 -22.85
N ALA A 196 11.42 15.46 -21.95
CA ALA A 196 12.41 16.49 -22.25
C ALA A 196 13.82 15.90 -22.52
N GLY A 197 14.20 14.84 -21.79
CA GLY A 197 15.48 14.14 -21.98
C GLY A 197 15.63 13.49 -23.36
N LEU A 198 14.57 12.87 -23.88
CA LEU A 198 14.60 12.21 -25.21
C LEU A 198 14.67 13.21 -26.38
N LEU A 199 13.99 14.36 -26.27
CA LEU A 199 14.08 15.42 -27.28
C LEU A 199 15.47 16.09 -27.29
N GLY A 200 16.08 16.28 -26.12
CA GLY A 200 17.43 16.85 -26.00
C GLY A 200 18.50 15.99 -26.67
N ILE A 201 18.45 14.67 -26.49
CA ILE A 201 19.40 13.73 -27.11
C ILE A 201 19.23 13.69 -28.64
N GLY A 202 17.99 13.73 -29.15
CA GLY A 202 17.71 13.77 -30.58
C GLY A 202 18.31 15.00 -31.29
N LEU A 203 18.27 16.17 -30.65
CA LEU A 203 18.84 17.41 -31.20
C LEU A 203 20.38 17.41 -31.18
N ILE A 204 21.01 16.83 -30.16
CA ILE A 204 22.47 16.74 -30.04
C ILE A 204 23.04 15.80 -31.11
N VAL A 205 22.39 14.68 -31.40
CA VAL A 205 22.81 13.73 -32.45
C VAL A 205 22.69 14.35 -33.85
N ARG A 206 21.65 15.15 -34.11
CA ARG A 206 21.46 15.82 -35.41
C ARG A 206 22.55 16.86 -35.70
N ARG A 207 22.98 17.63 -34.69
CA ARG A 207 24.05 18.65 -34.85
C ARG A 207 25.42 18.06 -35.14
N ARG A 208 25.72 16.85 -34.64
CA ARG A 208 27.02 16.20 -34.91
C ARG A 208 27.13 15.64 -36.33
N ARG A 209 26.03 15.19 -36.94
CA ARG A 209 26.04 14.69 -38.33
C ARG A 209 26.29 15.79 -39.36
N GLN A 210 25.75 16.99 -39.15
CA GLN A 210 25.93 18.11 -40.09
C GLN A 210 27.37 18.64 -40.12
N ARG A 211 28.09 18.60 -38.98
CA ARG A 211 29.51 19.03 -38.95
C ARG A 211 30.48 18.05 -39.60
N LEU A 212 30.05 16.83 -39.91
CA LEU A 212 30.87 15.80 -40.56
C LEU A 212 30.65 15.73 -42.07
N SER A 213 29.62 16.39 -42.63
CA SER A 213 29.45 16.49 -44.10
C SER A 213 30.16 17.69 -44.72
N ASP A 214 30.61 18.64 -43.89
CA ASP A 214 31.24 19.89 -44.33
C ASP A 214 32.78 19.86 -44.21
N ARG A 215 33.37 18.66 -44.10
CA ARG A 215 34.82 18.41 -44.10
C ARG A 215 35.14 17.33 -45.11
#